data_AF-A0A9D7WL42-F1
#
_entry.id   AF-A0A9D7WL42-F1
#
_cell.length_a   1.000
_cell.length_b   1.000
_cell.length_c   1.000
_cell.angle_alpha   90.00
_cell.angle_beta   90.00
_cell.angle_gamma   90.00
#
_symmetry.space_group_name_H-M   'P 1'
#
loop_
_entity.id
_entity.type
_entity.pdbx_description
1 polymer ?
#
loop_
_entity_poly.entity_id
_entity_poly.type
_entity_poly.pdbx_seq_one_letter_code
_entity_poly.pdbx_strand_id
1 'polypeptide(L)'
;MATLKEKENLIEAFKGPHFYRIRLWGYGAETSYMNISKEAHDFWKAHGDEHGDSDVVNYIINAEDIEADDIAQQEDYEDLDPAGIPREALFMHDEDGIGSTYYEPIDQFDATYNIAVDAAYLTVEKVSSAEYNSDLLEDVIEHEDLNEFISRVGEESDWEHEAYVEGHEHGNKYPEKGQHICQFQSHEKGTFFEGIVETALPFDQNLLKFATEEAPDGEDLVYAVEYDGEEIDNDGGDTNGKGYYAHFWKQEF
;
A
#
# COMPACT_ATOMS: atom_id res chain seq x y z
N MET A 1 44.89 -8.68 -21.40
CA MET A 1 43.82 -9.31 -22.23
C MET A 1 43.27 -10.48 -21.43
N ALA A 2 41.95 -10.63 -21.35
CA ALA A 2 41.32 -11.80 -20.75
C ALA A 2 41.66 -13.09 -21.53
N THR A 3 41.86 -14.19 -20.81
CA THR A 3 42.09 -15.54 -21.32
C THR A 3 40.86 -16.08 -22.06
N LEU A 4 41.03 -17.13 -22.88
CA LEU A 4 39.92 -17.77 -23.59
C LEU A 4 38.85 -18.29 -22.62
N LYS A 5 39.29 -18.89 -21.50
CA LYS A 5 38.40 -19.41 -20.45
C LYS A 5 37.64 -18.30 -19.72
N GLU A 6 38.29 -17.17 -19.44
CA GLU A 6 37.60 -16.00 -18.89
C GLU A 6 36.56 -15.45 -19.87
N LYS A 7 36.85 -15.43 -21.18
CA LYS A 7 35.88 -15.02 -22.20
C LYS A 7 34.71 -15.99 -22.34
N GLU A 8 34.96 -17.30 -22.30
CA GLU A 8 33.91 -18.32 -22.34
C GLU A 8 33.01 -18.24 -21.11
N ASN A 9 33.60 -18.12 -19.91
CA ASN A 9 32.85 -17.93 -18.67
C ASN A 9 31.98 -16.67 -18.72
N LEU A 10 32.49 -15.59 -19.29
CA LEU A 10 31.76 -14.34 -19.45
C LEU A 10 30.60 -14.51 -20.44
N ILE A 11 30.80 -15.21 -21.57
CA ILE A 11 29.71 -15.51 -22.50
C ILE A 11 28.63 -16.37 -21.85
N GLU A 12 29.01 -17.39 -21.08
CA GLU A 12 28.03 -18.26 -20.38
C GLU A 12 27.25 -17.50 -19.30
N ALA A 13 27.89 -16.58 -18.57
CA ALA A 13 27.23 -15.77 -17.55
C ALA A 13 26.16 -14.82 -18.12
N PHE A 14 26.25 -14.48 -19.40
CA PHE A 14 25.31 -13.63 -20.14
C PHE A 14 24.26 -14.41 -20.94
N LYS A 15 24.23 -15.74 -20.86
CA LYS A 15 23.17 -16.51 -21.51
C LYS A 15 21.90 -16.45 -20.67
N GLY A 16 21.00 -15.56 -21.07
CA GLY A 16 19.63 -15.55 -20.58
C GLY A 16 18.77 -16.72 -21.10
N PRO A 17 17.48 -16.78 -20.71
CA PRO A 17 16.84 -15.80 -19.83
C PRO A 17 17.36 -15.88 -18.39
N HIS A 18 17.42 -14.72 -17.74
CA HIS A 18 17.64 -14.58 -16.31
C HIS A 18 16.34 -14.14 -15.65
N PHE A 19 16.06 -14.66 -14.47
CA PHE A 19 14.84 -14.38 -13.72
C PHE A 19 15.22 -13.75 -12.39
N TYR A 20 14.57 -12.64 -12.07
CA TYR A 20 14.78 -11.90 -10.83
C TYR A 20 13.45 -11.68 -10.12
N ARG A 21 13.36 -12.14 -8.88
CA ARG A 21 12.24 -11.86 -7.99
C ARG A 21 12.52 -10.57 -7.24
N ILE A 22 11.62 -9.62 -7.38
CA ILE A 22 11.69 -8.33 -6.70
C ILE A 22 10.60 -8.32 -5.64
N ARG A 23 10.96 -7.94 -4.41
CA ARG A 23 10.03 -7.84 -3.29
C ARG A 23 10.15 -6.49 -2.61
N LEU A 24 9.01 -5.87 -2.35
CA LEU A 24 8.89 -4.77 -1.40
C LEU A 24 8.12 -5.25 -0.18
N TRP A 25 8.76 -5.16 0.97
CA TRP A 25 8.20 -5.66 2.22
C TRP A 25 8.59 -4.77 3.39
N GLY A 26 7.77 -4.77 4.43
CA GLY A 26 7.91 -3.79 5.50
C GLY A 26 6.57 -3.48 6.14
N TYR A 27 6.28 -2.20 6.31
CA TYR A 27 5.02 -1.70 6.86
C TYR A 27 4.27 -0.85 5.83
N GLY A 28 2.96 -1.04 5.78
CA GLY A 28 2.05 -0.34 4.89
C GLY A 28 0.63 -0.55 5.36
N ALA A 29 -0.34 -0.21 4.52
CA ALA A 29 -1.75 -0.26 4.90
C ALA A 29 -2.66 -0.63 3.73
N GLU A 30 -3.75 -1.30 4.06
CA GLU A 30 -4.99 -1.15 3.28
C GLU A 30 -5.74 0.06 3.82
N THR A 31 -5.88 1.10 3.02
CA THR A 31 -6.55 2.35 3.43
C THR A 31 -7.76 2.61 2.55
N SER A 32 -8.88 2.94 3.20
CA SER A 32 -10.07 3.47 2.55
C SER A 32 -10.28 4.92 2.92
N TYR A 33 -10.48 5.75 1.91
CA TYR A 33 -10.82 7.16 2.07
C TYR A 33 -12.27 7.40 1.67
N MET A 34 -13.10 7.69 2.68
CA MET A 34 -14.54 7.83 2.55
C MET A 34 -14.95 9.29 2.71
N ASN A 35 -15.70 9.82 1.76
CA ASN A 35 -16.38 11.09 1.93
C ASN A 35 -17.66 10.87 2.75
N ILE A 36 -17.79 11.56 3.88
CA ILE A 36 -18.90 11.37 4.81
C ILE A 36 -19.65 12.68 5.06
N SER A 37 -20.86 12.56 5.61
CA SER A 37 -21.65 13.72 6.01
C SER A 37 -20.90 14.52 7.09
N LYS A 38 -21.17 15.83 7.14
CA LYS A 38 -20.63 16.68 8.20
C LYS A 38 -21.08 16.20 9.58
N GLU A 39 -22.32 15.71 9.67
CA GLU A 39 -22.91 15.23 10.90
C GLU A 39 -22.22 13.95 11.40
N ALA A 40 -21.94 12.99 10.52
CA ALA A 40 -21.16 11.81 10.84
C ALA A 40 -19.74 12.17 11.28
N HIS A 41 -19.08 13.04 10.52
CA HIS A 41 -17.74 13.48 10.83
C HIS A 41 -17.69 14.15 12.21
N ASP A 42 -18.54 15.14 12.47
CA ASP A 42 -18.53 15.87 13.73
C ASP A 42 -18.82 14.97 14.93
N PHE A 43 -19.73 14.00 14.79
CA PHE A 43 -20.05 13.03 15.83
C PHE A 43 -18.83 12.14 16.15
N TRP A 44 -18.33 11.42 15.15
CA TRP A 44 -17.25 10.45 15.34
C TRP A 44 -15.92 11.11 15.66
N LYS A 45 -15.64 12.29 15.09
CA LYS A 45 -14.45 13.06 15.46
C LYS A 45 -14.50 13.52 16.91
N ALA A 46 -15.63 14.06 17.37
CA ALA A 46 -15.75 14.51 18.75
C ALA A 46 -15.58 13.35 19.74
N HIS A 47 -16.18 12.19 19.44
CA HIS A 47 -16.00 10.97 20.22
C HIS A 47 -14.54 10.49 20.21
N GLY A 48 -13.94 10.39 19.03
CA GLY A 48 -12.57 9.93 18.85
C GLY A 48 -11.52 10.83 19.52
N ASP A 49 -11.71 12.14 19.48
CA ASP A 49 -10.83 13.10 20.15
C ASP A 49 -10.88 12.96 21.70
N GLU A 50 -11.98 12.47 22.28
CA GLU A 50 -12.14 12.28 23.72
C GLU A 50 -11.77 10.86 24.20
N HIS A 51 -12.15 9.84 23.42
CA HIS A 51 -12.11 8.43 23.84
C HIS A 51 -11.17 7.54 23.01
N GLY A 52 -10.62 8.05 21.92
CA GLY A 52 -9.90 7.23 20.93
C GLY A 52 -10.85 6.57 19.92
N ASP A 53 -10.30 5.80 19.00
CA ASP A 53 -11.00 5.32 17.81
C ASP A 53 -11.61 3.91 17.95
N SER A 54 -11.47 3.25 19.10
CA SER A 54 -11.97 1.87 19.31
C SER A 54 -13.44 1.69 18.92
N ASP A 55 -14.32 2.59 19.35
CA ASP A 55 -15.77 2.47 19.10
C ASP A 55 -16.13 2.66 17.62
N VAL A 56 -15.44 3.57 16.94
CA VAL A 56 -15.69 3.82 15.52
C VAL A 56 -15.05 2.74 14.64
N VAL A 57 -13.90 2.20 15.06
CA VAL A 57 -13.32 1.00 14.45
C VAL A 57 -14.29 -0.17 14.59
N ASN A 58 -14.83 -0.41 15.79
CA ASN A 58 -15.84 -1.44 16.03
C ASN A 58 -17.08 -1.25 15.15
N TYR A 59 -17.54 -0.01 15.00
CA TYR A 59 -18.64 0.32 14.09
C TYR A 59 -18.31 -0.05 12.63
N ILE A 60 -17.14 0.38 12.13
CA ILE A 60 -16.77 0.21 10.71
C ILE A 60 -16.57 -1.27 10.37
N ILE A 61 -15.84 -2.04 11.19
CA ILE A 61 -15.49 -3.43 10.87
C ILE A 61 -16.66 -4.40 10.96
N ASN A 62 -17.69 -4.08 11.74
CA ASN A 62 -18.88 -4.92 11.90
C ASN A 62 -20.07 -4.43 11.07
N ALA A 63 -19.92 -3.33 10.32
CA ALA A 63 -21.05 -2.72 9.60
C ALA A 63 -21.69 -3.70 8.61
N GLU A 64 -20.93 -4.51 7.89
CA GLU A 64 -21.47 -5.47 6.91
C GLU A 64 -22.41 -6.53 7.53
N ASP A 65 -22.22 -6.84 8.81
CA ASP A 65 -22.92 -7.92 9.51
C ASP A 65 -24.15 -7.43 10.30
N ILE A 66 -24.37 -6.11 10.37
CA ILE A 66 -25.38 -5.49 11.24
C ILE A 66 -26.23 -4.51 10.43
N GLU A 67 -27.56 -4.60 10.52
CA GLU A 67 -28.45 -3.60 9.95
C GLU A 67 -28.47 -2.33 10.82
N ALA A 68 -28.69 -1.16 10.20
CA ALA A 68 -28.63 0.13 10.89
C ALA A 68 -29.58 0.21 12.10
N ASP A 69 -30.76 -0.41 12.01
CA ASP A 69 -31.78 -0.44 13.06
C ASP A 69 -31.38 -1.33 14.27
N ASP A 70 -30.41 -2.23 14.09
CA ASP A 70 -29.91 -3.15 15.11
C ASP A 70 -28.64 -2.65 15.81
N ILE A 71 -28.03 -1.55 15.34
CA ILE A 71 -26.85 -0.93 15.98
C ILE A 71 -27.12 -0.57 17.44
N ALA A 72 -28.30 -0.02 17.73
CA ALA A 72 -28.68 0.40 19.08
C ALA A 72 -28.75 -0.75 20.12
N GLN A 73 -28.68 -2.01 19.66
CA GLN A 73 -28.73 -3.21 20.48
C GLN A 73 -27.36 -3.86 20.69
N GLN A 74 -26.30 -3.32 20.08
CA GLN A 74 -24.95 -3.86 20.20
C GLN A 74 -24.37 -3.61 21.59
N GLU A 75 -23.55 -4.54 22.08
CA GLU A 75 -22.94 -4.47 23.42
C GLU A 75 -21.41 -4.28 23.38
N ASP A 76 -20.80 -4.34 22.19
CA ASP A 76 -19.33 -4.34 22.00
C ASP A 76 -18.72 -2.93 21.85
N TYR A 77 -19.40 -1.90 22.35
CA TYR A 77 -18.87 -0.53 22.43
C TYR A 77 -18.29 -0.27 23.83
N GLU A 78 -17.13 0.40 23.90
CA GLU A 78 -16.38 0.63 25.13
C GLU A 78 -16.81 1.91 25.86
N ASP A 79 -16.78 3.06 25.15
CA ASP A 79 -17.02 4.38 25.74
C ASP A 79 -18.30 5.05 25.20
N LEU A 80 -18.99 4.41 24.25
CA LEU A 80 -20.18 4.91 23.59
C LEU A 80 -21.41 4.03 23.87
N ASP A 81 -22.55 4.66 24.18
CA ASP A 81 -23.85 3.97 24.14
C ASP A 81 -24.35 3.96 22.68
N PRO A 82 -24.42 2.79 22.00
CA PRO A 82 -24.78 2.74 20.60
C PRO A 82 -26.23 3.17 20.33
N ALA A 83 -27.12 3.14 21.34
CA ALA A 83 -28.46 3.71 21.22
C ALA A 83 -28.46 5.25 21.11
N GLY A 84 -27.33 5.89 21.44
CA GLY A 84 -27.10 7.32 21.28
C GLY A 84 -26.52 7.72 19.92
N ILE A 85 -26.13 6.77 19.07
CA ILE A 85 -25.58 7.06 17.74
C ILE A 85 -26.72 7.53 16.83
N PRO A 86 -26.68 8.77 16.30
CA PRO A 86 -27.72 9.25 15.42
C PRO A 86 -27.62 8.61 14.03
N ARG A 87 -28.75 8.48 13.31
CA ARG A 87 -28.78 7.80 12.00
C ARG A 87 -27.84 8.45 10.99
N GLU A 88 -27.72 9.77 11.03
CA GLU A 88 -26.82 10.55 10.18
C GLU A 88 -25.33 10.29 10.44
N ALA A 89 -24.97 9.66 11.57
CA ALA A 89 -23.61 9.20 11.87
C ALA A 89 -23.35 7.76 11.41
N LEU A 90 -24.37 7.01 10.97
CA LEU A 90 -24.21 5.65 10.46
C LEU A 90 -23.80 5.66 8.97
N PHE A 91 -22.62 6.19 8.67
CA PHE A 91 -22.13 6.44 7.31
C PHE A 91 -21.72 5.18 6.52
N MET A 92 -21.56 4.02 7.20
CA MET A 92 -21.30 2.74 6.54
C MET A 92 -22.57 2.03 6.05
N HIS A 93 -23.75 2.59 6.30
CA HIS A 93 -25.04 1.98 5.97
C HIS A 93 -25.82 2.81 4.96
N ASP A 94 -26.35 2.16 3.93
CA ASP A 94 -27.09 2.80 2.83
C ASP A 94 -28.48 3.28 3.25
N GLU A 95 -29.30 3.76 2.31
CA GLU A 95 -30.65 4.26 2.60
C GLU A 95 -31.62 3.19 3.12
N ASP A 96 -31.40 1.93 2.78
CA ASP A 96 -32.18 0.77 3.23
C ASP A 96 -31.65 0.20 4.56
N GLY A 97 -30.54 0.72 5.08
CA GLY A 97 -29.94 0.31 6.34
C GLY A 97 -29.01 -0.89 6.20
N ILE A 98 -28.58 -1.23 4.98
CA ILE A 98 -27.62 -2.30 4.73
C ILE A 98 -26.20 -1.75 4.88
N GLY A 99 -25.39 -2.42 5.70
CA GLY A 99 -24.00 -2.04 5.92
C GLY A 99 -23.07 -2.49 4.79
N SER A 100 -21.93 -1.80 4.70
CA SER A 100 -20.84 -2.06 3.75
C SER A 100 -19.57 -2.49 4.47
N THR A 101 -18.64 -3.09 3.73
CA THR A 101 -17.30 -3.40 4.24
C THR A 101 -16.43 -2.14 4.21
N TYR A 102 -15.36 -2.10 5.00
CA TYR A 102 -14.43 -0.97 4.94
C TYR A 102 -13.64 -0.93 3.63
N TYR A 103 -13.43 -2.07 2.96
CA TYR A 103 -12.66 -2.17 1.71
C TYR A 103 -13.51 -1.90 0.45
N GLU A 104 -14.84 -1.94 0.57
CA GLU A 104 -15.79 -1.47 -0.46
C GLU A 104 -16.89 -0.59 0.18
N PRO A 105 -16.54 0.57 0.76
CA PRO A 105 -17.51 1.42 1.45
C PRO A 105 -18.34 2.25 0.47
N ILE A 106 -19.47 2.79 0.95
CA ILE A 106 -20.51 3.43 0.11
C ILE A 106 -20.01 4.64 -0.69
N ASP A 107 -19.28 5.58 -0.06
CA ASP A 107 -18.80 6.82 -0.69
C ASP A 107 -17.26 6.90 -0.62
N GLN A 108 -16.60 5.89 -1.22
CA GLN A 108 -15.15 5.83 -1.37
C GLN A 108 -14.69 6.70 -2.54
N PHE A 109 -13.71 7.58 -2.32
CA PHE A 109 -13.08 8.32 -3.42
C PHE A 109 -11.68 7.78 -3.77
N ASP A 110 -11.02 7.11 -2.82
CA ASP A 110 -9.78 6.37 -3.09
C ASP A 110 -9.58 5.20 -2.12
N ALA A 111 -8.82 4.22 -2.58
CA ALA A 111 -8.40 3.04 -1.84
C ALA A 111 -6.96 2.72 -2.16
N THR A 112 -6.15 2.40 -1.16
CA THR A 112 -4.75 2.01 -1.33
C THR A 112 -4.47 0.69 -0.63
N TYR A 113 -3.58 -0.12 -1.21
CA TYR A 113 -3.00 -1.31 -0.59
C TYR A 113 -1.51 -1.31 -0.90
N ASN A 114 -0.78 -0.42 -0.24
CA ASN A 114 0.58 -0.08 -0.62
C ASN A 114 1.50 -0.03 0.60
N ILE A 115 2.79 -0.09 0.32
CA ILE A 115 3.87 0.06 1.29
C ILE A 115 4.30 1.53 1.37
N ALA A 116 4.53 2.01 2.59
CA ALA A 116 5.10 3.34 2.81
C ALA A 116 6.58 3.35 2.41
N VAL A 117 7.02 4.35 1.64
CA VAL A 117 8.38 4.43 1.11
C VAL A 117 9.43 4.44 2.23
N ASP A 118 9.13 5.12 3.34
CA ASP A 118 10.02 5.22 4.51
C ASP A 118 10.04 3.99 5.42
N ALA A 119 9.17 3.02 5.16
CA ALA A 119 9.07 1.76 5.88
C ALA A 119 9.30 0.53 4.98
N ALA A 120 9.72 0.75 3.73
CA ALA A 120 9.91 -0.27 2.72
C ALA A 120 11.35 -0.81 2.70
N TYR A 121 11.47 -2.13 2.60
CA TYR A 121 12.70 -2.83 2.29
C TYR A 121 12.60 -3.49 0.91
N LEU A 122 13.66 -3.36 0.12
CA LEU A 122 13.85 -3.99 -1.17
C LEU A 122 14.63 -5.29 -1.01
N THR A 123 14.17 -6.34 -1.69
CA THR A 123 14.94 -7.57 -1.90
C THR A 123 14.86 -7.96 -3.36
N VAL A 124 16.02 -8.24 -3.96
CA VAL A 124 16.14 -8.71 -5.34
C VAL A 124 16.90 -10.02 -5.33
N GLU A 125 16.26 -11.07 -5.81
CA GLU A 125 16.78 -12.43 -5.79
C GLU A 125 16.84 -12.98 -7.20
N LYS A 126 17.99 -13.50 -7.62
CA LYS A 126 18.08 -14.28 -8.84
C LYS A 126 17.48 -15.66 -8.60
N VAL A 127 16.56 -16.07 -9.44
CA VAL A 127 15.87 -17.35 -9.34
C VAL A 127 16.05 -18.21 -10.58
N SER A 128 15.78 -19.51 -10.46
CA SER A 128 16.01 -20.49 -11.54
C SER A 128 14.98 -20.44 -12.67
N SER A 129 13.80 -19.86 -12.45
CA SER A 129 12.71 -19.70 -13.43
C SER A 129 11.71 -18.64 -12.95
N ALA A 130 10.75 -18.28 -13.80
CA ALA A 130 9.63 -17.41 -13.44
C ALA A 130 8.50 -18.09 -12.63
N GLU A 131 8.71 -19.34 -12.20
CA GLU A 131 7.68 -20.06 -11.43
C GLU A 131 7.69 -19.61 -9.97
N TYR A 132 6.52 -19.54 -9.33
CA TYR A 132 6.39 -19.11 -7.93
C TYR A 132 7.32 -19.89 -6.96
N ASN A 133 7.53 -21.18 -7.20
CA ASN A 133 8.38 -22.06 -6.39
C ASN A 133 9.81 -22.24 -6.93
N SER A 134 10.28 -21.31 -7.77
CA SER A 134 11.64 -21.29 -8.31
C SER A 134 12.70 -21.33 -7.20
N ASP A 135 13.81 -22.02 -7.45
CA ASP A 135 14.94 -22.05 -6.52
C ASP A 135 15.69 -20.71 -6.52
N LEU A 136 16.02 -20.21 -5.32
CA LEU A 136 16.94 -19.09 -5.13
C LEU A 136 18.35 -19.49 -5.59
N LEU A 137 18.96 -18.64 -6.43
CA LEU A 137 20.31 -18.82 -6.94
C LEU A 137 21.30 -17.84 -6.30
N GLU A 138 20.88 -16.60 -6.08
CA GLU A 138 21.73 -15.51 -5.60
C GLU A 138 20.89 -14.37 -5.02
N ASP A 139 21.30 -13.84 -3.87
CA ASP A 139 20.78 -12.59 -3.31
C ASP A 139 21.51 -11.42 -3.98
N VAL A 140 20.83 -10.70 -4.87
CA VAL A 140 21.39 -9.55 -5.60
C VAL A 140 21.33 -8.30 -4.75
N ILE A 141 20.19 -8.08 -4.09
CA ILE A 141 19.97 -7.04 -3.09
C ILE A 141 19.30 -7.70 -1.89
N GLU A 142 19.97 -7.68 -0.73
CA GLU A 142 19.51 -8.33 0.49
C GLU A 142 19.03 -7.27 1.49
N HIS A 143 17.71 -7.14 1.64
CA HIS A 143 17.08 -6.32 2.68
C HIS A 143 17.63 -4.88 2.78
N GLU A 144 17.68 -4.20 1.63
CA GLU A 144 18.10 -2.80 1.59
C GLU A 144 16.89 -1.90 1.88
N ASP A 145 17.06 -0.86 2.70
CA ASP A 145 16.04 0.18 2.87
C ASP A 145 15.78 0.87 1.52
N LEU A 146 14.51 1.10 1.16
CA LEU A 146 14.17 1.61 -0.17
C LEU A 146 14.73 3.01 -0.42
N ASN A 147 14.73 3.89 0.58
CA ASN A 147 15.31 5.22 0.45
C ASN A 147 16.83 5.18 0.34
N GLU A 148 17.48 4.27 1.07
CA GLU A 148 18.92 4.02 0.93
C GLU A 148 19.25 3.52 -0.49
N PHE A 149 18.47 2.57 -1.03
CA PHE A 149 18.61 2.09 -2.41
C PHE A 149 18.49 3.23 -3.42
N ILE A 150 17.41 4.01 -3.35
CA ILE A 150 17.14 5.13 -4.27
C ILE A 150 18.30 6.14 -4.23
N SER A 151 18.74 6.51 -3.02
CA SER A 151 19.84 7.46 -2.83
C SER A 151 21.14 6.91 -3.40
N ARG A 152 21.45 5.63 -3.15
CA ARG A 152 22.66 4.98 -3.64
C ARG A 152 22.69 4.89 -5.16
N VAL A 153 21.60 4.50 -5.80
CA VAL A 153 21.50 4.45 -7.28
C VAL A 153 21.69 5.84 -7.90
N GLY A 154 21.09 6.87 -7.29
CA GLY A 154 21.30 8.25 -7.69
C GLY A 154 22.76 8.67 -7.56
N GLU A 155 23.40 8.44 -6.41
CA GLU A 155 24.79 8.80 -6.18
C GLU A 155 25.78 8.04 -7.09
N GLU A 156 25.61 6.73 -7.27
CA GLU A 156 26.48 5.90 -8.11
C GLU A 156 26.42 6.25 -9.59
N SER A 157 25.30 6.84 -10.04
CA SER A 157 25.10 7.29 -11.41
C SER A 157 25.39 8.78 -11.63
N ASP A 158 25.94 9.50 -10.64
CA ASP A 158 26.03 10.96 -10.65
C ASP A 158 24.68 11.64 -10.96
N TRP A 159 23.58 11.01 -10.53
CA TRP A 159 22.17 11.38 -10.78
C TRP A 159 21.77 11.37 -12.25
N GLU A 160 22.49 10.63 -13.11
CA GLU A 160 22.03 10.35 -14.48
C GLU A 160 20.87 9.33 -14.50
N HIS A 161 20.74 8.51 -13.46
CA HIS A 161 19.65 7.57 -13.28
C HIS A 161 18.86 7.90 -12.01
N GLU A 162 17.57 8.16 -12.17
CA GLU A 162 16.62 8.29 -11.07
C GLU A 162 15.82 7.01 -10.92
N ALA A 163 15.75 6.49 -9.69
CA ALA A 163 14.98 5.28 -9.34
C ALA A 163 13.47 5.55 -9.20
N TYR A 164 12.99 6.67 -9.73
CA TYR A 164 11.58 7.03 -9.81
C TYR A 164 11.05 6.88 -11.25
N VAL A 165 9.78 6.53 -11.36
CA VAL A 165 9.03 6.58 -12.63
C VAL A 165 8.53 8.01 -12.82
N GLU A 166 8.99 8.69 -13.87
CA GLU A 166 8.53 10.06 -14.15
C GLU A 166 7.13 10.06 -14.79
N GLY A 167 6.19 10.83 -14.22
CA GLY A 167 4.92 11.14 -14.86
C GLY A 167 3.96 9.95 -15.01
N HIS A 168 4.02 8.97 -14.12
CA HIS A 168 3.05 7.88 -14.05
C HIS A 168 1.65 8.36 -13.70
N GLU A 169 0.65 7.52 -13.92
CA GLU A 169 -0.77 7.83 -13.66
C GLU A 169 -1.30 7.35 -12.30
N HIS A 170 -0.46 6.68 -11.52
CA HIS A 170 -0.81 6.17 -10.19
C HIS A 170 -0.89 7.27 -9.12
N GLY A 171 -1.69 7.05 -8.08
CA GLY A 171 -1.78 7.94 -6.91
C GLY A 171 -2.47 9.29 -7.17
N ASN A 172 -2.14 10.31 -6.37
CA ASN A 172 -2.58 11.71 -6.54
C ASN A 172 -4.11 11.95 -6.55
N LYS A 173 -4.88 11.11 -5.86
CA LYS A 173 -6.34 11.26 -5.79
C LYS A 173 -6.74 11.93 -4.50
N TYR A 174 -7.02 13.23 -4.56
CA TYR A 174 -7.39 14.01 -3.38
C TYR A 174 -8.88 14.37 -3.38
N PRO A 175 -9.50 14.49 -2.18
CA PRO A 175 -10.86 14.97 -2.07
C PRO A 175 -10.96 16.46 -2.40
N GLU A 176 -12.16 16.92 -2.71
CA GLU A 176 -12.45 18.32 -2.94
C GLU A 176 -12.47 19.13 -1.63
N LYS A 177 -12.02 20.38 -1.71
CA LYS A 177 -12.07 21.35 -0.61
C LYS A 177 -13.44 21.40 0.05
N GLY A 178 -13.47 21.18 1.36
CA GLY A 178 -14.66 21.26 2.20
C GLY A 178 -15.35 19.92 2.45
N GLN A 179 -14.92 18.83 1.79
CA GLN A 179 -15.36 17.48 2.11
C GLN A 179 -14.86 17.04 3.49
N HIS A 180 -15.63 16.17 4.15
CA HIS A 180 -15.31 15.61 5.45
C HIS A 180 -14.99 14.14 5.24
N ILE A 181 -13.81 13.72 5.69
CA ILE A 181 -13.24 12.43 5.34
C ILE A 181 -13.18 11.56 6.58
N CYS A 182 -13.60 10.30 6.41
CA CYS A 182 -13.16 9.20 7.27
C CYS A 182 -12.07 8.43 6.52
N GLN A 183 -10.88 8.41 7.10
CA GLN A 183 -9.78 7.55 6.70
C GLN A 183 -9.81 6.33 7.61
N PHE A 184 -9.94 5.14 7.03
CA PHE A 184 -9.86 3.89 7.77
C PHE A 184 -8.70 3.06 7.26
N GLN A 185 -7.89 2.54 8.17
CA GLN A 185 -6.67 1.80 7.85
C GLN A 185 -6.65 0.43 8.51
N SER A 186 -6.44 -0.63 7.72
CA SER A 186 -5.81 -1.86 8.20
C SER A 186 -4.31 -1.68 8.09
N HIS A 187 -3.63 -1.46 9.22
CA HIS A 187 -2.18 -1.35 9.26
C HIS A 187 -1.55 -2.73 9.23
N GLU A 188 -0.65 -2.97 8.29
CA GLU A 188 -0.15 -4.31 8.01
C GLU A 188 1.37 -4.38 7.99
N LYS A 189 1.86 -5.61 8.18
CA LYS A 189 3.26 -5.94 7.98
C LYS A 189 3.35 -7.14 7.06
N GLY A 190 4.21 -7.06 6.05
CA GLY A 190 4.49 -8.18 5.16
C GLY A 190 5.00 -7.73 3.81
N THR A 191 4.71 -8.52 2.79
CA THR A 191 5.07 -8.24 1.40
C THR A 191 3.89 -7.60 0.68
N PHE A 192 4.07 -6.37 0.21
CA PHE A 192 3.05 -5.62 -0.53
C PHE A 192 3.23 -5.74 -2.04
N PHE A 193 4.46 -6.05 -2.46
CA PHE A 193 4.80 -6.26 -3.84
C PHE A 193 5.73 -7.46 -3.97
N GLU A 194 5.38 -8.42 -4.82
CA GLU A 194 6.27 -9.45 -5.34
C GLU A 194 6.05 -9.54 -6.85
N GLY A 195 7.13 -9.49 -7.62
CA GLY A 195 7.05 -9.62 -9.07
C GLY A 195 8.30 -10.28 -9.64
N ILE A 196 8.15 -10.89 -10.82
CA ILE A 196 9.25 -11.52 -11.55
C ILE A 196 9.62 -10.70 -12.78
N VAL A 197 10.91 -10.42 -12.92
CA VAL A 197 11.52 -9.86 -14.12
C VAL A 197 12.23 -10.96 -14.89
N GLU A 198 11.86 -11.15 -16.16
CA GLU A 198 12.63 -11.95 -17.12
C GLU A 198 13.48 -11.02 -18.00
N THR A 199 14.80 -11.24 -18.04
CA THR A 199 15.71 -10.41 -18.85
C THR A 199 16.77 -11.23 -19.57
N ALA A 200 17.21 -10.74 -20.74
CA ALA A 200 18.29 -11.35 -21.51
C ALA A 200 19.68 -11.11 -20.91
N LEU A 201 19.83 -10.07 -20.09
CA LEU A 201 21.09 -9.65 -19.47
C LEU A 201 21.02 -9.79 -17.95
N PRO A 202 22.16 -9.83 -17.24
CA PRO A 202 22.15 -9.72 -15.79
C PRO A 202 21.40 -8.46 -15.31
N PHE A 203 20.83 -8.55 -14.11
CA PHE A 203 20.12 -7.44 -13.46
C PHE A 203 20.98 -6.16 -13.42
N ASP A 204 20.36 -5.06 -13.80
CA ASP A 204 20.91 -3.72 -13.74
C ASP A 204 19.99 -2.87 -12.86
N GLN A 205 20.49 -2.47 -11.69
CA GLN A 205 19.73 -1.68 -10.72
C GLN A 205 19.27 -0.34 -11.29
N ASN A 206 19.97 0.22 -12.29
CA ASN A 206 19.62 1.51 -12.88
C ASN A 206 18.36 1.44 -13.76
N LEU A 207 17.90 0.22 -14.08
CA LEU A 207 16.67 -0.02 -14.81
C LEU A 207 15.47 -0.22 -13.87
N LEU A 208 15.69 -0.45 -12.57
CA LEU A 208 14.64 -0.62 -11.58
C LEU A 208 14.15 0.75 -11.09
N LYS A 209 12.85 1.00 -11.22
CA LYS A 209 12.20 2.26 -10.87
C LYS A 209 10.93 2.02 -10.08
N PHE A 210 10.56 2.99 -9.25
CA PHE A 210 9.37 2.96 -8.41
C PHE A 210 8.45 4.13 -8.76
N ALA A 211 7.18 3.84 -9.01
CA ALA A 211 6.14 4.85 -9.09
C ALA A 211 5.70 5.18 -7.66
N THR A 212 6.04 6.37 -7.18
CA THR A 212 5.75 6.82 -5.81
C THR A 212 4.94 8.08 -5.84
N GLU A 213 3.96 8.18 -4.97
CA GLU A 213 3.15 9.40 -4.84
C GLU A 213 2.62 9.56 -3.42
N GLU A 214 2.27 10.79 -3.07
CA GLU A 214 1.65 11.10 -1.79
C GLU A 214 0.17 10.68 -1.79
N ALA A 215 -0.22 9.95 -0.76
CA ALA A 215 -1.61 9.58 -0.49
C ALA A 215 -2.38 10.73 0.18
N PRO A 216 -3.73 10.69 0.26
CA PRO A 216 -4.53 11.78 0.84
C PRO A 216 -4.18 12.18 2.28
N ASP A 217 -3.57 11.28 3.05
CA ASP A 217 -3.12 11.48 4.42
C ASP A 217 -1.68 12.01 4.54
N GLY A 218 -0.99 12.19 3.41
CA GLY A 218 0.38 12.70 3.35
C GLY A 218 1.46 11.62 3.41
N GLU A 219 1.10 10.35 3.36
CA GLU A 219 2.07 9.25 3.30
C GLU A 219 2.56 9.02 1.86
N ASP A 220 3.87 8.96 1.66
CA ASP A 220 4.46 8.60 0.36
C ASP A 220 4.39 7.07 0.18
N LEU A 221 3.63 6.62 -0.82
CA LEU A 221 3.39 5.20 -1.09
C LEU A 221 4.05 4.76 -2.39
N VAL A 222 4.48 3.50 -2.46
CA VAL A 222 4.86 2.85 -3.72
C VAL A 222 3.62 2.26 -4.38
N TYR A 223 3.28 2.73 -5.57
CA TYR A 223 2.10 2.27 -6.33
C TYR A 223 2.42 1.24 -7.39
N ALA A 224 3.61 1.32 -8.01
CA ALA A 224 4.05 0.38 -9.03
C ALA A 224 5.56 0.27 -9.06
N VAL A 225 6.05 -0.80 -9.67
CA VAL A 225 7.46 -1.07 -9.88
C VAL A 225 7.68 -1.30 -11.37
N GLU A 226 8.66 -0.62 -11.95
CA GLU A 226 9.05 -0.78 -13.35
C GLU A 226 10.46 -1.33 -13.45
N TYR A 227 10.71 -2.15 -14.48
CA TYR A 227 12.05 -2.55 -14.87
C TYR A 227 12.25 -2.36 -16.38
N ASP A 228 13.27 -1.60 -16.77
CA ASP A 228 13.56 -1.25 -18.17
C ASP A 228 12.38 -0.54 -18.89
N GLY A 229 11.60 0.23 -18.12
CA GLY A 229 10.43 0.97 -18.62
C GLY A 229 9.17 0.13 -18.84
N GLU A 230 9.16 -1.12 -18.37
CA GLU A 230 7.98 -1.97 -18.33
C GLU A 230 7.51 -2.16 -16.88
N GLU A 231 6.23 -1.91 -16.61
CA GLU A 231 5.60 -2.17 -15.31
C GLU A 231 5.61 -3.68 -15.02
N ILE A 232 6.01 -4.04 -13.81
CA ILE A 232 6.10 -5.42 -13.35
C ILE A 232 4.76 -5.78 -12.71
N ASP A 233 4.16 -6.87 -13.18
CA ASP A 233 2.95 -7.42 -12.58
C ASP A 233 3.20 -7.73 -11.09
N ASN A 234 2.34 -7.20 -10.23
CA ASN A 234 2.34 -7.53 -8.81
C ASN A 234 1.62 -8.87 -8.60
N ASP A 235 2.39 -9.94 -8.41
CA ASP A 235 1.90 -11.28 -8.07
C ASP A 235 1.41 -11.37 -6.61
N GLY A 236 1.46 -10.25 -5.88
CA GLY A 236 0.96 -10.07 -4.54
C GLY A 236 1.99 -10.38 -3.46
N GLY A 237 1.52 -10.82 -2.31
CA GLY A 237 2.35 -11.13 -1.15
C GLY A 237 1.49 -11.44 0.06
N ASP A 238 2.13 -11.94 1.11
CA ASP A 238 1.45 -12.20 2.38
C ASP A 238 1.70 -11.04 3.34
N THR A 239 0.64 -10.31 3.66
CA THR A 239 0.60 -9.37 4.78
C THR A 239 -0.16 -9.94 5.95
N ASN A 240 0.00 -9.31 7.11
CA ASN A 240 -0.75 -9.66 8.29
C ASN A 240 -1.09 -8.38 9.06
N GLY A 241 -2.39 -8.15 9.25
CA GLY A 241 -2.93 -7.06 10.05
C GLY A 241 -2.26 -6.93 11.42
N LYS A 242 -1.99 -5.69 11.80
CA LYS A 242 -1.37 -5.29 13.08
C LYS A 242 -2.32 -4.46 13.92
N GLY A 243 -3.26 -3.76 13.29
CA GLY A 243 -4.30 -3.00 13.95
C GLY A 243 -5.19 -2.31 12.92
N TYR A 244 -6.35 -1.85 13.40
CA TYR A 244 -7.24 -0.98 12.64
C TYR A 244 -7.22 0.42 13.26
N TYR A 245 -7.28 1.43 12.42
CA TYR A 245 -7.29 2.83 12.84
C TYR A 245 -8.32 3.63 12.06
N ALA A 246 -8.96 4.58 12.73
CA ALA A 246 -9.89 5.51 12.09
C ALA A 246 -9.50 6.96 12.38
N HIS A 247 -9.42 7.77 11.33
CA HIS A 247 -9.05 9.17 11.40
C HIS A 247 -10.08 10.04 10.66
N PHE A 248 -10.39 11.19 11.26
CA PHE A 248 -11.39 12.12 10.75
C PHE A 248 -10.77 13.49 10.51
N TRP A 249 -10.90 13.97 9.28
CA TRP A 249 -10.37 15.26 8.88
C TRP A 249 -11.24 15.93 7.82
N LYS A 250 -11.02 17.23 7.62
CA LYS A 250 -11.72 18.03 6.62
C LYS A 250 -10.72 18.57 5.62
N GLN A 251 -10.99 18.42 4.33
CA GLN A 251 -10.11 18.94 3.29
C GLN A 251 -10.14 20.47 3.31
N GLU A 252 -9.04 21.10 3.70
CA GLU A 252 -8.96 22.55 3.81
C GLU A 252 -8.49 23.25 2.53
N PHE A 253 -7.75 22.57 1.66
CA PHE A 253 -7.08 23.18 0.50
C PHE A 253 -7.51 22.56 -0.82
#